data_AF-A0A0N4TF55-F1
#
_entry.id   AF-A0A0N4TF55-F1
#
_cell.length_a   1.000
_cell.length_b   1.000
_cell.length_c   1.000
_cell.angle_alpha   90.00
_cell.angle_beta   90.00
_cell.angle_gamma   90.00
#
_symmetry.space_group_name_H-M   'P 1'
#
loop_
_entity.id
_entity.type
_entity.pdbx_description
1 polymer ?
#
loop_
_entity_poly.entity_id
_entity_poly.type
_entity_poly.pdbx_seq_one_letter_code
_entity_poly.pdbx_strand_id
1 'polypeptide(L)'
;MATSWVTENPTVTTRTVTYNMALNNALGPKSTSVTEKQTCHSFHDTDKGFSIMKEIQNAGIPYADNFAIQCTYCIIRAGNMHSRLLIHGTIIQKKNIWGIVKATVILSTVCLYLLT
;
A
#
# COMPACT_ATOMS: atom_id res chain seq x y z
N MET A 1 -5.08 8.73 -10.99
CA MET A 1 -4.14 8.72 -12.13
C MET A 1 -2.97 7.80 -11.81
N ALA A 2 -2.69 6.84 -12.69
CA ALA A 2 -1.54 5.95 -12.58
C ALA A 2 -0.55 6.28 -13.70
N THR A 3 0.75 6.27 -13.39
CA THR A 3 1.79 6.26 -14.42
C THR A 3 1.91 4.87 -15.03
N SER A 4 2.49 4.80 -16.23
CA SER A 4 2.95 3.53 -16.80
C SER A 4 4.02 2.90 -15.91
N TRP A 5 4.17 1.58 -16.02
CA TRP A 5 5.28 0.85 -15.40
C TRP A 5 6.60 1.22 -16.06
N VAL A 6 7.61 1.45 -15.24
CA VAL A 6 8.99 1.75 -15.64
C VAL A 6 9.88 0.62 -15.13
N THR A 7 10.67 0.03 -16.01
CA THR A 7 11.64 -1.02 -15.64
C THR A 7 12.87 -0.38 -15.04
N GLU A 8 13.15 -0.64 -13.77
CA GLU A 8 14.40 -0.19 -13.11
C GLU A 8 15.52 -1.21 -13.35
N ASN A 9 15.19 -2.49 -13.27
CA ASN A 9 16.06 -3.60 -13.63
C ASN A 9 15.22 -4.79 -14.14
N PRO A 10 15.82 -5.87 -14.68
CA PRO A 10 15.06 -6.96 -15.31
C PRO A 10 14.00 -7.63 -14.43
N THR A 11 14.17 -7.55 -13.11
CA THR A 11 13.26 -8.17 -12.12
C THR A 11 12.41 -7.15 -11.35
N VAL A 12 12.63 -5.85 -11.56
CA VAL A 12 11.99 -4.79 -10.79
C VAL A 12 11.41 -3.73 -11.72
N THR A 13 10.10 -3.52 -11.59
CA THR A 13 9.38 -2.46 -12.28
C THR A 13 8.68 -1.58 -11.26
N THR A 14 8.62 -0.28 -11.51
CA THR A 14 7.99 0.70 -10.61
C THR A 14 6.93 1.53 -11.32
N ARG A 15 5.93 1.99 -10.57
CA ARG A 15 4.99 3.01 -11.03
C ARG A 15 4.50 3.84 -9.85
N THR A 16 3.93 4.99 -10.14
CA THR A 16 3.28 5.84 -9.15
C THR A 16 1.80 5.95 -9.46
N VAL A 17 0.96 5.84 -8.44
CA VAL A 17 -0.49 5.97 -8.54
C VAL A 17 -0.98 7.01 -7.55
N THR A 18 -1.72 7.99 -8.02
CA THR A 18 -2.33 9.02 -7.18
C THR A 18 -3.84 8.98 -7.33
N TYR A 19 -4.59 8.95 -6.23
CA TYR A 19 -6.05 8.93 -6.25
C TYR A 19 -6.63 9.58 -4.99
N ASN A 20 -7.93 9.85 -5.00
CA ASN A 20 -8.65 10.29 -3.81
C ASN A 20 -9.40 9.09 -3.22
N MET A 21 -9.21 8.86 -1.92
CA MET A 21 -9.85 7.78 -1.18
C MET A 21 -10.87 8.36 -0.21
N ALA A 22 -12.07 7.80 -0.19
CA ALA A 22 -13.08 8.18 0.80
C ALA A 22 -12.71 7.63 2.19
N LEU A 23 -12.98 8.42 3.23
CA LEU A 23 -12.74 8.08 4.63
C LEU A 23 -14.07 7.99 5.35
N ASN A 24 -14.29 6.90 6.06
CA ASN A 24 -15.48 6.72 6.90
C ASN A 24 -15.25 7.26 8.32
N ASN A 25 -14.88 8.54 8.44
CA ASN A 25 -14.66 9.20 9.72
C ASN A 25 -15.90 10.00 10.13
N ALA A 26 -16.37 9.86 11.37
CA ALA A 26 -17.52 10.61 11.89
C ALA A 26 -17.24 12.12 11.96
N LEU A 27 -16.03 12.50 12.40
CA LEU A 27 -15.54 13.87 12.53
C LEU A 27 -14.24 14.03 11.73
N GLY A 28 -14.09 15.16 11.02
CA GLY A 28 -12.92 15.47 10.20
C GLY A 28 -13.09 15.17 8.69
N PRO A 29 -11.98 15.16 7.93
CA PRO A 29 -12.01 15.00 6.48
C PRO A 29 -12.69 13.69 6.05
N LYS A 30 -13.56 13.77 5.03
CA LYS A 30 -14.29 12.62 4.45
C LYS A 30 -13.55 11.97 3.30
N SER A 31 -12.40 12.51 2.91
CA SER A 31 -11.53 11.94 1.89
C SER A 31 -10.08 12.34 2.14
N THR A 32 -9.16 11.53 1.63
CA THR A 32 -7.73 11.81 1.60
C THR A 32 -7.22 11.68 0.17
N SER A 33 -6.26 12.50 -0.19
CA SER A 33 -5.44 12.24 -1.37
C SER A 33 -4.38 11.23 -1.01
N VAL A 34 -4.21 10.22 -1.85
CA VAL A 34 -3.29 9.11 -1.67
C VAL A 34 -2.31 9.11 -2.82
N THR A 35 -1.03 9.01 -2.50
CA THR A 35 0.04 8.73 -3.47
C THR A 35 0.70 7.42 -3.09
N GLU A 36 0.67 6.46 -3.99
CA GLU A 36 1.29 5.15 -3.86
C GLU A 36 2.46 5.02 -4.82
N LYS A 37 3.63 4.68 -4.30
CA LYS A 37 4.72 4.15 -5.10
C LYS A 37 4.63 2.63 -5.08
N GLN A 38 4.44 2.02 -6.25
CA GLN A 38 4.32 0.57 -6.39
C GLN A 38 5.60 0.02 -7.02
N THR A 39 6.22 -0.94 -6.35
CA THR A 39 7.39 -1.67 -6.82
C THR A 39 7.01 -3.13 -7.01
N CYS A 40 6.97 -3.57 -8.25
CA CYS A 40 6.74 -4.96 -8.62
C CYS A 40 8.07 -5.68 -8.74
N HIS A 41 8.24 -6.73 -7.95
CA HIS A 41 9.36 -7.65 -7.99
C HIS A 41 8.90 -8.97 -8.61
N SER A 42 9.41 -9.28 -9.78
CA SER A 42 9.25 -10.59 -10.41
C SER A 42 10.12 -11.60 -9.67
N PHE A 43 9.59 -12.81 -9.46
CA PHE A 43 10.43 -13.89 -8.95
C PHE A 43 11.41 -14.33 -10.04
N HIS A 44 12.53 -14.94 -9.62
CA HIS A 44 13.56 -15.46 -10.52
C HIS A 44 13.01 -16.41 -11.59
N ASP A 45 11.91 -17.09 -11.26
CA ASP A 45 11.08 -17.85 -12.18
C ASP A 45 9.74 -17.11 -12.30
N THR A 46 9.58 -16.34 -13.38
CA THR A 46 8.41 -15.50 -13.62
C THR A 46 7.11 -16.31 -13.63
N ASP A 47 7.19 -17.62 -13.88
CA ASP A 47 6.04 -18.52 -13.89
C ASP A 47 5.58 -18.92 -12.48
N LYS A 48 6.40 -18.67 -11.44
CA LYS A 48 6.08 -18.96 -10.05
C LYS A 48 5.34 -17.83 -9.34
N GLY A 49 5.43 -16.60 -9.84
CA GLY A 49 4.71 -15.45 -9.30
C GLY A 49 5.53 -14.17 -9.19
N PHE A 50 4.99 -13.23 -8.41
CA PHE A 50 5.57 -11.91 -8.22
C PHE A 50 5.06 -11.29 -6.91
N SER A 51 5.74 -10.24 -6.45
CA SER A 51 5.26 -9.43 -5.33
C SER A 51 5.19 -7.95 -5.69
N ILE A 52 4.16 -7.26 -5.22
CA ILE A 52 4.01 -5.81 -5.36
C ILE A 52 4.10 -5.19 -3.98
N MET A 53 5.15 -4.41 -3.75
CA MET A 53 5.28 -3.55 -2.59
C MET A 53 4.68 -2.18 -2.91
N LYS A 54 3.74 -1.72 -2.09
CA LYS A 54 3.12 -0.40 -2.18
C LYS A 54 3.58 0.43 -0.99
N GLU A 55 4.24 1.55 -1.27
CA GLU A 55 4.53 2.59 -0.28
C GLU A 55 3.51 3.72 -0.44
N ILE A 56 2.68 3.91 0.59
CA ILE A 56 1.48 4.72 0.54
C ILE A 56 1.66 5.94 1.43
N GLN A 57 1.42 7.11 0.85
CA GLN A 57 1.46 8.40 1.52
C GLN A 57 0.11 9.10 1.40
N ASN A 58 -0.37 9.62 2.52
CA ASN A 58 -1.63 10.33 2.60
C ASN A 58 -1.40 11.83 2.68
N ALA A 59 -2.37 12.60 2.20
CA ALA A 59 -2.40 14.04 2.29
C ALA A 59 -3.83 14.54 2.54
N GLY A 60 -3.95 15.65 3.28
CA GLY A 60 -5.25 16.25 3.62
C GLY A 60 -5.91 15.66 4.87
N ILE A 61 -5.20 14.83 5.65
CA ILE A 61 -5.65 14.33 6.95
C ILE A 61 -4.70 14.75 8.08
N PRO A 62 -5.18 14.83 9.34
CA PRO A 62 -4.30 15.05 10.47
C PRO A 62 -3.17 14.01 10.54
N TYR A 63 -1.95 14.47 10.84
CA TYR A 63 -0.76 13.62 11.03
C TYR A 63 -0.32 12.82 9.80
N ALA A 64 -0.75 13.19 8.58
CA ALA A 64 -0.41 12.44 7.36
C ALA A 64 1.11 12.34 7.10
N ASP A 65 1.91 13.27 7.63
CA ASP A 65 3.36 13.29 7.53
C ASP A 65 4.06 12.45 8.61
N ASN A 66 3.34 12.09 9.69
CA ASN A 66 3.91 11.36 10.82
C ASN A 66 4.03 9.85 10.57
N PHE A 67 3.31 9.33 9.58
CA PHE A 67 3.34 7.92 9.22
C PHE A 67 3.25 7.71 7.72
N ALA A 68 3.69 6.54 7.27
CA ALA A 68 3.38 5.99 5.95
C ALA A 68 2.82 4.58 6.14
N ILE A 69 2.16 4.08 5.10
CA ILE A 69 1.66 2.72 5.10
C ILE A 69 2.44 1.95 4.05
N GLN A 70 2.84 0.73 4.38
CA GLN A 70 3.45 -0.19 3.44
C GLN A 70 2.55 -1.41 3.34
N CYS A 71 2.17 -1.75 2.12
CA CYS A 71 1.42 -2.96 1.82
C CYS A 71 2.20 -3.81 0.82
N THR A 72 2.38 -5.09 1.11
CA THR A 72 3.06 -6.02 0.21
C THR A 72 2.11 -7.13 -0.19
N TYR A 73 1.84 -7.22 -1.48
CA TYR A 73 1.00 -8.23 -2.11
C TYR A 73 1.92 -9.28 -2.72
N CYS A 74 1.89 -10.52 -2.23
CA CYS A 74 2.65 -11.64 -2.78
C CYS A 74 1.68 -12.57 -3.51
N ILE A 75 1.83 -12.67 -4.83
CA ILE A 75 1.05 -13.58 -5.67
C ILE A 75 1.95 -14.77 -6.02
N ILE A 76 1.55 -15.96 -5.58
CA ILE A 76 2.30 -17.20 -5.80
C ILE A 76 1.42 -18.17 -6.57
N ARG A 77 1.93 -18.73 -7.68
CA ARG A 77 1.20 -19.74 -8.45
C ARG A 77 1.01 -21.00 -7.61
N ALA A 78 -0.23 -21.50 -7.52
CA ALA A 78 -0.59 -22.71 -6.78
C ALA A 78 -1.16 -23.82 -7.69
N GLY A 79 -1.47 -23.50 -8.94
CA GLY A 79 -1.93 -24.41 -9.98
C GLY A 79 -2.02 -23.70 -11.32
N ASN A 80 -2.66 -24.31 -12.33
CA ASN A 80 -2.77 -23.69 -13.66
C ASN A 80 -3.72 -22.48 -13.70
N MET A 81 -4.75 -22.49 -12.85
CA MET A 81 -5.74 -21.41 -12.74
C MET A 81 -5.94 -20.96 -11.29
N HIS A 82 -4.99 -21.31 -10.41
CA HIS A 82 -5.06 -21.00 -8.99
C HIS A 82 -3.77 -20.32 -8.54
N SER A 83 -3.94 -19.28 -7.74
CA SER A 83 -2.85 -18.55 -7.10
C SER A 83 -3.18 -18.33 -5.65
N ARG A 84 -2.15 -18.28 -4.81
CA ARG A 84 -2.24 -17.84 -3.42
C ARG A 84 -1.86 -16.38 -3.37
N LEU A 85 -2.71 -15.58 -2.75
CA LEU A 85 -2.44 -14.18 -2.46
C LEU A 85 -2.15 -14.05 -0.97
N LEU A 86 -0.95 -13.58 -0.63
CA LEU A 86 -0.61 -13.15 0.72
C LEU A 86 -0.53 -11.63 0.72
N ILE A 87 -1.14 -10.99 1.72
CA ILE A 87 -1.08 -9.54 1.83
C ILE A 87 -0.59 -9.18 3.22
N HIS A 88 0.49 -8.41 3.24
CA HIS A 88 1.10 -7.87 4.45
C HIS A 88 0.85 -6.37 4.50
N GLY A 89 0.52 -5.84 5.67
CA GLY A 89 0.31 -4.41 5.86
C GLY A 89 0.99 -3.94 7.14
N THR A 90 1.77 -2.88 7.02
CA THR A 90 2.55 -2.29 8.12
C THR A 90 2.43 -0.78 8.10
N ILE A 91 2.37 -0.17 9.28
CA ILE A 91 2.48 1.28 9.43
C ILE A 91 3.91 1.64 9.80
N ILE A 92 4.53 2.47 8.96
CA ILE A 92 5.87 2.99 9.16
C ILE A 92 5.75 4.34 9.86
N GLN A 93 6.15 4.42 11.12
CA GLN A 93 6.17 5.68 11.87
C GLN A 93 7.41 6.50 11.46
N LYS A 94 7.19 7.69 10.93
CA LYS A 94 8.27 8.64 10.56
C LYS A 94 8.65 9.55 11.72
N LYS A 95 7.67 9.92 12.55
CA LYS A 95 7.86 10.74 13.75
C LYS A 95 7.23 10.05 14.96
N ASN A 96 7.78 10.28 16.15
CA ASN A 96 7.28 9.68 17.37
C ASN A 96 5.97 10.35 17.80
N ILE A 97 4.85 9.74 17.42
CA ILE A 97 3.49 10.13 17.84
C ILE A 97 3.18 9.43 19.17
N TRP A 98 3.41 10.14 20.28
CA TRP A 98 2.98 9.73 21.62
C TRP A 98 1.48 10.01 21.78
N GLY A 99 0.67 8.98 22.06
CA GLY A 99 -0.73 9.13 22.48
C GLY A 99 -1.73 8.24 21.76
N ILE A 100 -2.95 8.18 22.33
CA ILE A 100 -4.17 7.37 22.10
C ILE A 100 -4.53 7.04 20.62
N VAL A 101 -3.91 7.71 19.66
CA VAL A 101 -4.10 7.56 18.20
C VAL A 101 -3.58 6.21 17.66
N LYS A 102 -2.69 5.50 18.39
CA LYS A 102 -2.13 4.23 17.92
C LYS A 102 -3.19 3.15 17.64
N ALA A 103 -4.10 2.83 18.57
CA ALA A 103 -4.91 1.61 18.40
C ALA A 103 -6.00 1.72 17.31
N THR A 104 -6.73 2.83 17.25
CA THR A 104 -7.90 2.97 16.35
C THR A 104 -7.51 3.15 14.89
N VAL A 105 -6.43 3.89 14.61
CA VAL A 105 -5.92 4.09 13.24
C VAL A 105 -5.29 2.81 12.69
N ILE A 106 -4.62 2.02 13.53
CA ILE A 106 -3.83 0.86 13.06
C ILE A 106 -4.69 -0.24 12.43
N LEU A 107 -5.83 -0.62 13.02
CA LEU A 107 -6.68 -1.67 12.46
C LEU A 107 -7.50 -1.21 11.26
N SER A 108 -8.14 -0.04 11.34
CA SER A 108 -9.05 0.43 10.29
C SER A 108 -8.31 0.84 9.03
N THR A 109 -7.15 1.47 9.16
CA THR A 109 -6.45 2.06 8.03
C THR A 109 -5.76 0.99 7.19
N VAL A 110 -5.02 0.05 7.80
CA VAL A 110 -4.40 -1.05 7.04
C VAL A 110 -5.46 -1.88 6.32
N CYS A 111 -6.58 -2.20 6.98
CA CYS A 111 -7.66 -2.96 6.36
C CYS A 111 -8.28 -2.23 5.16
N LEU A 112 -8.42 -0.89 5.23
CA LEU A 112 -8.90 -0.07 4.12
C LEU A 112 -8.00 -0.19 2.87
N TYR A 113 -6.67 -0.14 3.04
CA TYR A 113 -5.69 -0.25 1.94
C TYR A 113 -5.46 -1.69 1.44
N LEU A 114 -5.87 -2.69 2.21
CA LEU A 114 -5.88 -4.09 1.76
C LEU A 114 -7.09 -4.40 0.85
N LEU A 115 -8.16 -3.59 0.94
CA LEU A 115 -9.41 -3.76 0.20
C LEU A 115 -9.52 -2.88 -1.07
N THR A 116 -8.59 -1.94 -1.27
CA THR A 116 -8.50 -1.04 -2.43
C THR A 116 -7.29 -1.33 -3.31
#